data_AF-A0A0G1E9X6-F1
#
_entry.id   AF-A0A0G1E9X6-F1
#
_cell.length_a   1.000
_cell.length_b   1.000
_cell.length_c   1.000
_cell.angle_alpha   90.00
_cell.angle_beta   90.00
_cell.angle_gamma   90.00
#
_symmetry.space_group_name_H-M   'P 1'
#
loop_
_entity.id
_entity.type
_entity.pdbx_description
1 polymer ?
#
loop_
_entity_poly.entity_id
_entity_poly.type
_entity_poly.pdbx_seq_one_letter_code
_entity_poly.pdbx_strand_id
1 'polypeptide(L)'
;MGRRKIDEILGTRFSAIYAILLVSFFVFPLISAAVMYQPGETLDPGCAPTDLNCGVYPSVSLTTSTYAVGDMLYASSTSEFALLHRGTNGQFLKSTATGIAWDSIPGGGDLLASNDLSDVASTTLARANLGLAIGADVQAYNAGLSSIAGLSFATSTFMVGTGSGWEVQSSSTVKTTLGLGSVENTALSTWGGSLNITSLGTIGAGVWQGNVIDTLYLNSSVMLEGENISLLNNDSNFITSSTARTSISENVLGLSYDNVSGVLSLDGSYNIPLTASTTAWNTFYDTPSTTIALGTGLAWNSGNTIQAASGYNIPLTASSTDWQTAFSWGNHASANYLTSYSETDPVWMAASSTYLATTTAASTYLSQANAASTYLTQANAVSTYLSLADWNTTTTDALTEGITNK
;
A
#
# COMPACT_ATOMS: atom_id res chain seq x y z
N MET A 1 72.66 123.99 20.59
CA MET A 1 73.13 125.19 21.33
C MET A 1 73.24 126.33 20.33
N GLY A 2 72.61 127.48 20.60
CA GLY A 2 72.81 128.71 19.82
C GLY A 2 71.51 129.19 19.14
N ARG A 3 70.62 129.93 19.80
CA ARG A 3 70.70 131.35 20.24
C ARG A 3 70.43 132.37 19.12
N ARG A 4 69.54 133.30 19.49
CA ARG A 4 69.53 134.76 19.19
C ARG A 4 68.95 135.13 17.83
N LYS A 5 67.78 135.77 17.85
CA LYS A 5 67.58 137.23 18.04
C LYS A 5 68.22 138.00 16.89
N ILE A 6 67.34 138.27 15.94
CA ILE A 6 67.42 139.27 14.88
C ILE A 6 67.38 140.62 15.59
N ASP A 7 68.50 141.33 15.61
CA ASP A 7 68.56 142.76 15.84
C ASP A 7 69.40 143.38 14.71
N GLU A 8 68.80 144.39 14.08
CA GLU A 8 69.45 145.57 13.50
C GLU A 8 70.41 145.41 12.31
N ILE A 9 69.88 145.35 11.07
CA ILE A 9 70.46 146.12 9.94
C ILE A 9 69.32 146.48 8.96
N LEU A 10 68.82 147.71 9.01
CA LEU A 10 68.43 148.49 7.83
C LEU A 10 68.13 149.92 8.28
N GLY A 11 69.23 150.60 8.62
CA GLY A 11 69.27 152.04 8.70
C GLY A 11 68.88 152.63 7.34
N THR A 12 67.90 153.53 7.41
CA THR A 12 67.82 154.79 6.66
C THR A 12 68.30 154.74 5.20
N ARG A 13 67.35 154.75 4.25
CA ARG A 13 67.02 155.89 3.34
C ARG A 13 65.94 155.43 2.35
N PHE A 14 64.69 155.39 2.80
CA PHE A 14 63.53 155.21 1.93
C PHE A 14 63.27 156.51 1.14
N SER A 15 63.54 156.47 -0.16
CA SER A 15 63.22 157.55 -1.11
C SER A 15 61.76 157.45 -1.55
N ALA A 16 61.02 158.57 -1.50
CA ALA A 16 59.57 158.71 -1.69
C ALA A 16 59.00 158.12 -3.00
N ILE A 17 59.84 157.75 -3.95
CA ILE A 17 59.46 157.14 -5.24
C ILE A 17 58.97 155.69 -5.06
N TYR A 18 59.47 154.96 -4.07
CA TYR A 18 59.07 153.55 -3.85
C TYR A 18 57.66 153.40 -3.26
N ALA A 19 57.14 154.43 -2.57
CA ALA A 19 55.80 154.43 -2.00
C ALA A 19 54.70 154.62 -3.06
N ILE A 20 54.97 155.36 -4.13
CA ILE A 20 53.98 155.63 -5.20
C ILE A 20 53.78 154.41 -6.11
N LEU A 21 54.87 153.66 -6.41
CA LEU A 21 54.79 152.43 -7.20
C LEU A 21 54.06 151.29 -6.46
N LEU A 22 54.23 151.19 -5.13
CA LEU A 22 53.58 150.17 -4.30
C LEU A 22 52.06 150.41 -4.14
N VAL A 23 51.60 151.67 -4.13
CA VAL A 23 50.17 152.00 -4.11
C VAL A 23 49.49 151.70 -5.44
N SER A 24 50.19 151.88 -6.58
CA SER A 24 49.62 151.58 -7.90
C SER A 24 49.43 150.08 -8.19
N PHE A 25 50.23 149.22 -7.56
CA PHE A 25 50.16 147.76 -7.75
C PHE A 25 49.16 147.04 -6.83
N PHE A 26 48.65 147.71 -5.78
CA PHE A 26 47.67 147.14 -4.84
C PHE A 26 46.22 147.59 -5.05
N VAL A 27 45.94 148.48 -6.02
CA VAL A 27 44.59 149.04 -6.25
C VAL A 27 43.88 148.46 -7.49
N PHE A 28 44.55 147.63 -8.30
CA PHE A 28 43.94 146.90 -9.42
C PHE A 28 44.37 145.42 -9.33
N PRO A 29 43.51 144.49 -8.82
CA PRO A 29 42.21 144.19 -9.41
C PRO A 29 41.10 143.88 -8.37
N LEU A 30 40.17 144.80 -8.15
CA LEU A 30 38.81 144.47 -7.70
C LEU A 30 37.89 144.77 -8.89
N ILE A 31 37.36 143.72 -9.52
CA ILE A 31 36.12 143.59 -10.31
C ILE A 31 36.38 142.45 -11.30
N SER A 32 36.22 141.22 -10.82
CA SER A 32 35.73 140.06 -11.56
C SER A 32 35.70 138.87 -10.59
N ALA A 33 34.71 138.86 -9.71
CA ALA A 33 34.32 137.66 -8.99
C ALA A 33 33.12 137.07 -9.74
N ALA A 34 33.27 135.84 -10.24
CA ALA A 34 32.14 135.03 -10.68
C ALA A 34 31.28 134.68 -9.44
N VAL A 35 29.96 134.89 -9.52
CA VAL A 35 29.01 134.55 -8.46
C VAL A 35 28.82 133.04 -8.42
N MET A 36 29.15 132.42 -7.29
CA MET A 36 28.84 131.02 -6.99
C MET A 36 27.43 130.99 -6.36
N TYR A 37 26.47 130.38 -7.04
CA TYR A 37 25.06 130.29 -6.60
C TYR A 37 24.90 129.38 -5.37
N GLN A 38 24.01 129.75 -4.44
CA GLN A 38 23.66 128.92 -3.28
C GLN A 38 22.71 127.76 -3.65
N PRO A 39 22.67 126.66 -2.89
CA PRO A 39 21.75 125.54 -3.17
C PRO A 39 20.29 126.02 -3.16
N GLY A 40 19.61 125.95 -4.32
CA GLY A 40 18.19 126.32 -4.45
C GLY A 40 17.88 127.42 -5.47
N GLU A 41 18.88 128.06 -6.07
CA GLU A 41 18.65 129.01 -7.18
C GLU A 41 18.80 128.30 -8.54
N THR A 42 17.78 128.44 -9.41
CA THR A 42 17.77 127.85 -10.76
C THR A 42 18.20 128.88 -11.79
N LEU A 43 18.64 128.42 -12.97
CA LEU A 43 19.10 129.27 -14.09
C LEU A 43 17.97 130.07 -14.78
N ASP A 44 16.74 130.06 -14.22
CA ASP A 44 15.60 130.78 -14.76
C ASP A 44 15.24 131.99 -13.87
N PRO A 45 15.48 133.23 -14.34
CA PRO A 45 15.25 134.44 -13.55
C PRO A 45 13.76 134.72 -13.20
N GLY A 46 12.82 133.85 -13.61
CA GLY A 46 11.40 133.96 -13.29
C GLY A 46 10.89 133.19 -12.07
N CYS A 47 11.61 132.18 -11.54
CA CYS A 47 11.08 131.33 -10.47
C CYS A 47 11.51 131.80 -9.07
N ALA A 48 10.55 132.28 -8.27
CA ALA A 48 10.76 132.50 -6.84
C ALA A 48 10.76 131.14 -6.09
N PRO A 49 11.53 130.99 -4.98
CA PRO A 49 11.66 129.73 -4.23
C PRO A 49 10.34 129.12 -3.68
N THR A 50 9.22 129.82 -3.79
CA THR A 50 7.90 129.41 -3.32
C THR A 50 6.95 128.95 -4.44
N ASP A 51 7.39 128.96 -5.70
CA ASP A 51 6.53 128.63 -6.84
C ASP A 51 6.35 127.11 -7.00
N LEU A 52 5.12 126.64 -6.77
CA LEU A 52 4.75 125.22 -6.68
C LEU A 52 4.91 124.47 -8.02
N ASN A 53 4.97 125.20 -9.15
CA ASN A 53 5.10 124.62 -10.49
C ASN A 53 6.56 124.45 -10.97
N CYS A 54 7.55 124.87 -10.18
CA CYS A 54 8.95 124.85 -10.59
C CYS A 54 9.71 123.56 -10.18
N GLY A 55 9.00 122.54 -9.67
CA GLY A 55 9.57 121.19 -9.39
C GLY A 55 10.61 121.13 -8.26
N VAL A 56 10.86 122.26 -7.57
CA VAL A 56 11.77 122.35 -6.44
C VAL A 56 10.99 122.00 -5.18
N TYR A 57 11.12 120.75 -4.73
CA TYR A 57 10.64 120.34 -3.41
C TYR A 57 11.54 120.97 -2.34
N PRO A 58 11.00 121.41 -1.18
CA PRO A 58 11.81 121.97 -0.12
C PRO A 58 12.91 120.97 0.28
N SER A 59 14.14 121.47 0.43
CA SER A 59 15.25 120.69 0.96
C SER A 59 14.83 120.09 2.30
N VAL A 60 14.80 118.76 2.40
CA VAL A 60 14.45 118.03 3.61
C VAL A 60 15.46 118.39 4.69
N SER A 61 15.03 119.20 5.66
CA SER A 61 15.86 119.62 6.79
C SER A 61 15.76 118.57 7.89
N LEU A 62 16.69 117.60 7.88
CA LEU A 62 16.84 116.61 8.95
C LEU A 62 17.39 117.30 10.19
N THR A 63 16.51 117.63 11.15
CA THR A 63 16.90 118.29 12.40
C THR A 63 17.67 117.34 13.31
N THR A 64 18.97 117.58 13.49
CA THR A 64 19.87 117.21 14.62
C THR A 64 19.62 115.93 15.44
N SER A 65 19.06 114.87 14.89
CA SER A 65 18.98 113.58 15.59
C SER A 65 20.22 112.75 15.29
N THR A 66 20.87 112.26 16.35
CA THR A 66 21.97 111.29 16.24
C THR A 66 21.42 109.97 15.71
N TYR A 67 21.60 109.71 14.43
CA TYR A 67 21.21 108.44 13.80
C TYR A 67 22.16 107.31 14.22
N ALA A 68 21.59 106.15 14.54
CA ALA A 68 22.33 104.91 14.63
C ALA A 68 22.29 104.18 13.28
N VAL A 69 23.32 103.37 13.01
CA VAL A 69 23.30 102.47 11.84
C VAL A 69 22.06 101.58 11.94
N GLY A 70 21.28 101.46 10.88
CA GLY A 70 20.07 100.63 10.84
C GLY A 70 18.78 101.32 11.28
N ASP A 71 18.83 102.60 11.65
CA ASP A 71 17.62 103.42 11.74
C ASP A 71 17.01 103.64 10.35
N MET A 72 15.70 103.86 10.29
CA MET A 72 14.95 104.08 9.06
C MET A 72 14.22 105.42 9.13
N LEU A 73 14.26 106.18 8.04
CA LEU A 73 13.42 107.37 7.85
C LEU A 73 12.15 106.96 7.10
N TYR A 74 11.00 107.46 7.56
CA TYR A 74 9.72 107.23 6.90
C TYR A 74 8.88 108.49 6.90
N ALA A 75 8.01 108.64 5.90
CA ALA A 75 7.06 109.74 5.87
C ALA A 75 6.02 109.53 6.98
N SER A 76 6.04 110.38 8.02
CA SER A 76 5.04 110.37 9.10
C SER A 76 3.77 111.11 8.71
N SER A 77 3.85 111.97 7.69
CA SER A 77 2.73 112.65 7.06
C SER A 77 3.04 112.88 5.57
N THR A 78 2.13 113.54 4.84
CA THR A 78 2.35 113.92 3.43
C THR A 78 3.48 114.94 3.25
N SER A 79 3.96 115.56 4.33
CA SER A 79 4.93 116.64 4.29
C SER A 79 6.06 116.51 5.32
N GLU A 80 6.09 115.45 6.13
CA GLU A 80 7.09 115.28 7.19
C GLU A 80 7.69 113.87 7.17
N PHE A 81 8.99 113.78 7.44
CA PHE A 81 9.69 112.53 7.71
C PHE A 81 9.93 112.38 9.22
N ALA A 82 9.70 111.18 9.74
CA ALA A 82 10.06 110.78 11.09
C ALA A 82 11.16 109.72 11.08
N LEU A 83 11.88 109.62 12.19
CA LEU A 83 12.88 108.58 12.45
C LEU A 83 12.22 107.39 13.15
N LEU A 84 12.38 106.20 12.59
CA LEU A 84 12.13 104.93 13.27
C LEU A 84 13.49 104.32 13.64
N HIS A 85 13.78 104.26 14.93
CA HIS A 85 15.00 103.61 15.42
C HIS A 85 15.04 102.14 15.01
N ARG A 86 16.25 101.56 14.86
CA ARG A 86 16.43 100.13 14.57
C ARG A 86 15.64 99.25 15.55
N GLY A 87 14.93 98.25 15.02
CA GLY A 87 14.22 97.25 15.83
C GLY A 87 15.16 96.32 16.59
N THR A 88 14.62 95.60 17.57
CA THR A 88 15.33 94.51 18.25
C THR A 88 15.30 93.23 17.40
N ASN A 89 16.19 92.27 17.74
CA ASN A 89 16.24 90.99 17.04
C ASN A 89 14.87 90.29 17.06
N GLY A 90 14.42 89.84 15.88
CA GLY A 90 13.14 89.13 15.70
C GLY A 90 11.93 90.04 15.45
N GLN A 91 12.10 91.37 15.48
CA GLN A 91 11.04 92.29 15.05
C GLN A 91 11.04 92.44 13.53
N PHE A 92 9.85 92.64 12.96
CA PHE A 92 9.67 92.94 11.55
C PHE A 92 8.97 94.29 11.38
N LEU A 93 9.15 94.91 10.22
CA LEU A 93 8.52 96.18 9.92
C LEU A 93 7.08 95.93 9.47
N LYS A 94 6.11 96.48 10.20
CA LYS A 94 4.68 96.34 9.94
C LYS A 94 4.07 97.67 9.57
N SER A 95 3.29 97.70 8.50
CA SER A 95 2.41 98.83 8.21
C SER A 95 1.28 98.88 9.23
N THR A 96 1.05 100.04 9.83
CA THR A 96 -0.08 100.34 10.70
C THR A 96 -1.08 101.22 9.95
N ALA A 97 -2.24 101.50 10.56
CA ALA A 97 -3.22 102.42 9.98
C ALA A 97 -2.68 103.85 9.81
N THR A 98 -1.59 104.21 10.51
CA THR A 98 -1.05 105.57 10.58
C THR A 98 0.42 105.66 10.17
N GLY A 99 1.05 104.59 9.70
CA GLY A 99 2.46 104.61 9.29
C GLY A 99 3.11 103.22 9.29
N ILE A 100 4.37 103.16 9.75
CA ILE A 100 5.13 101.92 9.93
C ILE A 100 5.65 101.83 11.37
N ALA A 101 5.72 100.62 11.91
CA ALA A 101 6.32 100.36 13.23
C ALA A 101 7.01 98.99 13.23
N TRP A 102 7.95 98.79 14.14
CA TRP A 102 8.43 97.45 14.46
C TRP A 102 7.35 96.72 15.25
N ASP A 103 6.99 95.53 14.80
CA ASP A 103 6.09 94.64 15.53
C ASP A 103 6.77 93.31 15.79
N SER A 104 6.32 92.63 16.83
CA SER A 104 6.68 91.25 17.11
C SER A 104 5.74 90.35 16.33
N ILE A 105 6.23 89.22 15.79
CA ILE A 105 5.36 88.23 15.13
C ILE A 105 4.39 87.66 16.19
N PRO A 106 3.06 87.88 16.09
CA PRO A 106 2.13 87.40 17.09
C PRO A 106 1.95 85.88 16.97
N GLY A 107 2.32 85.14 18.01
CA GLY A 107 2.25 83.68 18.06
C GLY A 107 3.46 83.03 17.37
N GLY A 108 4.25 82.28 18.13
CA GLY A 108 5.47 81.59 17.67
C GLY A 108 5.19 80.44 16.69
N GLY A 109 4.59 80.72 15.54
CA GLY A 109 4.35 79.73 14.49
C GLY A 109 5.35 79.81 13.34
N ASP A 110 6.43 80.58 13.49
CA ASP A 110 7.46 80.71 12.44
C ASP A 110 8.43 79.52 12.52
N LEU A 111 8.75 78.91 11.37
CA LEU A 111 9.63 77.73 11.31
C LEU A 111 11.10 78.16 11.45
N LEU A 112 11.47 78.61 12.64
CA LEU A 112 12.85 78.91 12.98
C LEU A 112 13.63 77.58 13.08
N ALA A 113 14.70 77.45 12.29
CA ALA A 113 15.44 76.20 12.04
C ALA A 113 16.02 75.47 13.28
N SER A 114 15.86 76.02 14.49
CA SER A 114 16.43 75.50 15.74
C SER A 114 15.41 75.29 16.86
N ASN A 115 14.10 75.49 16.62
CA ASN A 115 13.10 75.46 17.68
C ASN A 115 12.31 74.13 17.80
N ASP A 116 12.65 73.10 17.01
CA ASP A 116 11.98 71.79 16.98
C ASP A 116 10.44 71.85 16.98
N LEU A 117 9.86 72.90 16.39
CA LEU A 117 8.41 73.19 16.39
C LEU A 117 7.79 73.34 17.80
N SER A 118 8.60 73.58 18.84
CA SER A 118 8.13 73.68 20.23
C SER A 118 7.25 74.90 20.51
N ASP A 119 7.25 75.85 19.59
CA ASP A 119 6.47 77.08 19.57
C ASP A 119 5.12 76.94 18.85
N VAL A 120 4.90 75.84 18.13
CA VAL A 120 3.62 75.54 17.48
C VAL A 120 2.52 75.39 18.55
N ALA A 121 1.72 76.45 18.70
CA ALA A 121 0.73 76.62 19.76
C ALA A 121 -0.33 75.48 19.85
N SER A 122 -0.55 74.73 18.77
CA SER A 122 -1.41 73.54 18.78
C SER A 122 -0.94 72.51 17.76
N THR A 123 -0.40 71.40 18.27
CA THR A 123 0.01 70.26 17.43
C THR A 123 -1.16 69.61 16.69
N THR A 124 -2.38 69.69 17.22
CA THR A 124 -3.60 69.21 16.54
C THR A 124 -3.95 70.08 15.33
N LEU A 125 -3.88 71.40 15.45
CA LEU A 125 -4.10 72.31 14.31
C LEU A 125 -2.96 72.20 13.29
N ALA A 126 -1.73 72.00 13.73
CA ALA A 126 -0.60 71.79 12.83
C ALA A 126 -0.75 70.53 11.97
N ARG A 127 -1.15 69.39 12.56
CA ARG A 127 -1.47 68.18 11.78
C ARG A 127 -2.59 68.43 10.78
N ALA A 128 -3.66 69.12 11.21
CA ALA A 128 -4.78 69.45 10.34
C ALA A 128 -4.35 70.34 9.16
N ASN A 129 -3.50 71.34 9.40
CA ASN A 129 -2.97 72.23 8.36
C ASN A 129 -2.03 71.50 7.37
N LEU A 130 -1.28 70.50 7.85
CA LEU A 130 -0.46 69.62 7.00
C LEU A 130 -1.29 68.54 6.28
N GLY A 131 -2.59 68.45 6.56
CA GLY A 131 -3.47 67.43 5.98
C GLY A 131 -3.25 66.01 6.53
N LEU A 132 -2.58 65.87 7.68
CA LEU A 132 -2.24 64.58 8.27
C LEU A 132 -3.32 64.11 9.24
N ALA A 133 -3.88 62.92 8.99
CA ALA A 133 -4.80 62.24 9.90
C ALA A 133 -4.11 61.08 10.66
N ILE A 134 -4.37 60.99 11.97
CA ILE A 134 -3.87 59.87 12.78
C ILE A 134 -4.56 58.58 12.33
N GLY A 135 -3.78 57.53 12.07
CA GLY A 135 -4.25 56.23 11.59
C GLY A 135 -4.39 56.14 10.06
N ALA A 136 -4.18 57.25 9.34
CA ALA A 136 -4.04 57.24 7.87
C ALA A 136 -2.61 57.62 7.48
N ASP A 137 -2.18 58.83 7.82
CA ASP A 137 -0.87 59.37 7.41
C ASP A 137 0.17 59.27 8.53
N VAL A 138 -0.28 59.34 9.79
CA VAL A 138 0.59 59.27 10.98
C VAL A 138 0.07 58.21 11.94
N GLN A 139 0.94 57.30 12.37
CA GLN A 139 0.56 56.32 13.38
C GLN A 139 0.45 56.97 14.77
N ALA A 140 -0.63 56.67 15.51
CA ALA A 140 -0.72 57.08 16.91
C ALA A 140 0.38 56.40 17.72
N TYR A 141 1.00 57.13 18.65
CA TYR A 141 1.98 56.52 19.55
C TYR A 141 1.34 55.36 20.33
N ASN A 142 1.94 54.19 20.23
CA ASN A 142 1.58 52.99 20.99
C ASN A 142 2.87 52.28 21.36
N ALA A 143 3.06 52.00 22.66
CA ALA A 143 4.28 51.38 23.16
C ALA A 143 4.56 50.01 22.50
N GLY A 144 3.52 49.21 22.24
CA GLY A 144 3.65 47.92 21.55
C GLY A 144 4.10 48.07 20.09
N LEU A 145 3.56 49.05 19.36
CA LEU A 145 4.02 49.35 18.00
C LEU A 145 5.45 49.90 17.99
N SER A 146 5.83 50.69 19.00
CA SER A 146 7.22 51.13 19.16
C SER A 146 8.17 49.95 19.39
N SER A 147 7.76 48.96 20.19
CA SER A 147 8.54 47.74 20.39
C SER A 147 8.66 46.93 19.10
N ILE A 148 7.56 46.77 18.34
CA ILE A 148 7.56 46.06 17.05
C ILE A 148 8.48 46.77 16.03
N ALA A 149 8.42 48.11 15.96
CA ALA A 149 9.25 48.89 15.07
C ALA A 149 10.76 48.83 15.43
N GLY A 150 11.09 48.53 16.69
CA GLY A 150 12.46 48.34 17.17
C GLY A 150 13.01 46.92 17.01
N LEU A 151 12.23 45.99 16.46
CA LEU A 151 12.66 44.60 16.26
C LEU A 151 13.71 44.50 15.14
N SER A 152 14.72 43.68 15.35
CA SER A 152 15.75 43.40 14.34
C SER A 152 15.20 42.46 13.26
N PHE A 153 15.41 42.81 11.99
CA PHE A 153 15.05 41.98 10.86
C PHE A 153 16.22 41.04 10.50
N ALA A 154 15.98 39.74 10.58
CA ALA A 154 16.91 38.71 10.15
C ALA A 154 16.15 37.63 9.37
N THR A 155 16.85 36.89 8.51
CA THR A 155 16.24 35.76 7.80
C THR A 155 15.91 34.63 8.76
N SER A 156 14.82 33.91 8.52
CA SER A 156 14.44 32.71 9.28
C SER A 156 14.18 32.94 10.78
N THR A 157 13.70 34.12 11.13
CA THR A 157 13.26 34.48 12.49
C THR A 157 11.75 34.71 12.57
N PHE A 158 11.23 34.69 13.78
CA PHE A 158 9.80 34.78 14.08
C PHE A 158 9.57 35.81 15.19
N MET A 159 8.48 36.58 15.09
CA MET A 159 8.04 37.46 16.17
C MET A 159 7.25 36.66 17.21
N VAL A 160 7.60 36.80 18.48
CA VAL A 160 7.00 36.11 19.62
C VAL A 160 6.57 37.12 20.67
N GLY A 161 5.38 36.93 21.23
CA GLY A 161 4.90 37.70 22.38
C GLY A 161 5.45 37.13 23.69
N THR A 162 6.05 37.96 24.52
CA THR A 162 6.72 37.55 25.78
C THR A 162 5.89 37.83 27.04
N GLY A 163 4.69 38.39 26.88
CA GLY A 163 3.88 38.91 27.98
C GLY A 163 4.25 40.32 28.44
N SER A 164 5.48 40.79 28.13
CA SER A 164 5.92 42.18 28.37
C SER A 164 6.15 42.97 27.08
N GLY A 165 6.06 42.32 25.91
CA GLY A 165 6.23 42.95 24.61
C GLY A 165 6.36 41.94 23.49
N TRP A 166 7.11 42.33 22.46
CA TRP A 166 7.45 41.51 21.30
C TRP A 166 8.95 41.32 21.22
N GLU A 167 9.39 40.12 20.85
CA GLU A 167 10.79 39.83 20.56
C GLU A 167 10.92 39.01 19.28
N VAL A 168 12.09 39.07 18.65
CA VAL A 168 12.40 38.23 17.48
C VAL A 168 13.24 37.05 17.94
N GLN A 169 12.75 35.85 17.67
CA GLN A 169 13.42 34.60 18.00
C GLN A 169 13.84 33.83 16.74
N SER A 170 14.91 33.06 16.84
CA SER A 170 15.30 32.12 15.79
C SER A 170 14.31 30.94 15.71
N SER A 171 14.30 30.23 14.58
CA SER A 171 13.51 29.00 14.42
C SER A 171 13.79 27.95 15.52
N SER A 172 15.04 27.78 15.95
CA SER A 172 15.39 26.86 17.03
C SER A 172 14.88 27.34 18.40
N THR A 173 14.93 28.64 18.67
CA THR A 173 14.44 29.21 19.93
C THR A 173 12.92 29.09 20.02
N VAL A 174 12.19 29.40 18.94
CA VAL A 174 10.72 29.28 18.91
C VAL A 174 10.25 27.86 19.14
N LYS A 175 10.94 26.84 18.59
CA LYS A 175 10.62 25.44 18.87
C LYS A 175 10.68 25.14 20.36
N THR A 176 11.69 25.65 21.05
CA THR A 176 11.80 25.51 22.51
C THR A 176 10.67 26.26 23.22
N THR A 177 10.40 27.51 22.85
CA THR A 177 9.35 28.34 23.47
C THR A 177 7.94 27.75 23.30
N LEU A 178 7.64 27.13 22.16
CA LEU A 178 6.37 26.45 21.91
C LEU A 178 6.30 25.03 22.47
N GLY A 179 7.36 24.53 23.10
CA GLY A 179 7.43 23.14 23.59
C GLY A 179 7.53 22.10 22.48
N LEU A 180 7.90 22.52 21.27
CA LEU A 180 8.09 21.68 20.08
C LEU A 180 9.54 21.18 19.94
N GLY A 181 10.37 21.29 20.97
CA GLY A 181 11.77 20.84 20.93
C GLY A 181 11.93 19.34 20.60
N SER A 182 10.92 18.52 20.89
CA SER A 182 10.88 17.10 20.52
C SER A 182 10.21 16.83 19.17
N VAL A 183 9.56 17.85 18.58
CA VAL A 183 8.90 17.80 17.26
C VAL A 183 9.86 18.44 16.25
N GLU A 184 10.94 17.73 15.99
CA GLU A 184 11.74 17.94 14.79
C GLU A 184 11.60 16.73 13.89
N ASN A 185 12.11 16.82 12.67
CA ASN A 185 12.35 15.70 11.78
C ASN A 185 13.40 14.71 12.36
N THR A 186 13.41 14.54 13.69
CA THR A 186 14.15 13.56 14.44
C THR A 186 13.37 12.27 14.31
N ALA A 187 13.93 11.32 13.57
CA ALA A 187 13.32 10.02 13.37
C ALA A 187 12.90 9.42 14.72
N LEU A 188 11.78 8.69 14.73
CA LEU A 188 11.26 7.97 15.91
C LEU A 188 12.35 7.16 16.63
N SER A 189 13.41 6.77 15.90
CA SER A 189 14.63 6.12 16.39
C SER A 189 15.42 6.89 17.46
N THR A 190 15.12 8.16 17.71
CA THR A 190 15.81 9.01 18.70
C THR A 190 14.97 9.32 19.93
N TRP A 191 13.69 8.93 19.93
CA TRP A 191 12.84 9.10 21.10
C TRP A 191 13.25 8.04 22.13
N GLY A 192 13.85 8.47 23.24
CA GLY A 192 13.99 7.60 24.41
C GLY A 192 12.58 7.16 24.82
N GLY A 193 12.34 5.85 24.87
CA GLY A 193 10.99 5.28 25.03
C GLY A 193 10.16 6.04 26.06
N SER A 194 8.94 6.46 25.66
CA SER A 194 8.06 7.28 26.48
C SER A 194 6.81 6.50 26.86
N LEU A 195 6.43 6.55 28.14
CA LEU A 195 5.16 6.01 28.64
C LEU A 195 3.93 6.76 28.07
N ASN A 196 4.14 7.94 27.48
CA ASN A 196 3.05 8.72 26.88
C ASN A 196 2.66 8.22 25.49
N ILE A 197 3.46 7.35 24.86
CA ILE A 197 3.13 6.75 23.57
C ILE A 197 2.52 5.37 23.84
N THR A 198 1.21 5.36 24.05
CA THR A 198 0.44 4.13 24.29
C THR A 198 -0.03 3.46 23.02
N SER A 199 0.11 4.12 21.86
CA SER A 199 -0.21 3.58 20.54
C SER A 199 0.69 4.20 19.48
N LEU A 200 1.34 3.34 18.71
CA LEU A 200 1.97 3.69 17.43
C LEU A 200 0.91 3.47 16.34
N GLY A 201 0.83 4.39 15.37
CA GLY A 201 -0.03 4.19 14.19
C GLY A 201 0.42 2.98 13.35
N THR A 202 -0.32 2.68 12.27
CA THR A 202 0.04 1.59 11.35
C THR A 202 1.33 1.89 10.58
N ILE A 203 2.26 0.93 10.54
CA ILE A 203 3.42 0.99 9.66
C ILE A 203 2.96 0.61 8.24
N GLY A 204 2.58 1.61 7.44
CA GLY A 204 2.04 1.38 6.09
C GLY A 204 3.09 1.03 5.02
N ALA A 205 4.38 1.30 5.28
CA ALA A 205 5.50 0.97 4.40
C ALA A 205 6.83 0.96 5.19
N GLY A 206 7.81 0.19 4.69
CA GLY A 206 9.13 0.06 5.29
C GLY A 206 9.30 -1.17 6.17
N VAL A 207 10.53 -1.42 6.61
CA VAL A 207 10.90 -2.52 7.52
C VAL A 207 11.01 -1.97 8.94
N TRP A 208 10.48 -2.68 9.94
CA TRP A 208 10.76 -2.38 11.34
C TRP A 208 12.25 -2.66 11.62
N GLN A 209 13.04 -1.60 11.77
CA GLN A 209 14.47 -1.67 12.13
C GLN A 209 14.70 -1.38 13.62
N GLY A 210 13.64 -1.34 14.43
CA GLY A 210 13.76 -1.13 15.87
C GLY A 210 14.46 -2.31 16.55
N ASN A 211 14.88 -2.11 17.80
CA ASN A 211 15.35 -3.21 18.64
C ASN A 211 14.26 -4.29 18.78
N VAL A 212 14.67 -5.47 19.27
CA VAL A 212 13.75 -6.56 19.61
C VAL A 212 12.63 -6.01 20.49
N ILE A 213 11.38 -6.29 20.09
CA ILE A 213 10.20 -5.98 20.90
C ILE A 213 10.14 -7.04 22.01
N ASP A 214 10.23 -6.61 23.26
CA ASP A 214 10.08 -7.53 24.40
C ASP A 214 8.68 -8.17 24.38
N THR A 215 8.63 -9.46 24.68
CA THR A 215 7.39 -10.25 24.79
C THR A 215 6.34 -9.64 25.72
N LEU A 216 6.74 -8.86 26.73
CA LEU A 216 5.82 -8.16 27.63
C LEU A 216 4.94 -7.13 26.88
N TYR A 217 5.41 -6.62 25.75
CA TYR A 217 4.71 -5.63 24.93
C TYR A 217 3.95 -6.24 23.75
N LEU A 218 4.02 -7.56 23.57
CA LEU A 218 3.25 -8.29 22.58
C LEU A 218 1.96 -8.81 23.23
N ASN A 219 0.86 -8.83 22.48
CA ASN A 219 -0.37 -9.50 22.91
C ASN A 219 -0.14 -11.03 22.92
N SER A 220 -0.99 -11.79 23.61
CA SER A 220 -0.97 -13.26 23.63
C SER A 220 -1.11 -13.89 22.23
N SER A 221 -1.56 -13.12 21.25
CA SER A 221 -1.56 -13.50 19.84
C SER A 221 -1.04 -12.34 19.00
N VAL A 222 0.02 -12.58 18.24
CA VAL A 222 0.58 -11.67 17.24
C VAL A 222 0.28 -12.26 15.87
N MET A 223 -0.51 -11.57 15.05
CA MET A 223 -0.76 -11.99 13.67
C MET A 223 0.12 -11.18 12.71
N LEU A 224 0.76 -11.86 11.77
CA LEU A 224 1.56 -11.26 10.70
C LEU A 224 0.88 -11.57 9.36
N GLU A 225 0.42 -10.55 8.64
CA GLU A 225 -0.18 -10.78 7.32
C GLU A 225 0.84 -11.46 6.39
N GLY A 226 0.44 -12.54 5.73
CA GLY A 226 1.30 -13.35 4.85
C GLY A 226 1.89 -14.60 5.50
N GLU A 227 1.60 -14.87 6.79
CA GLU A 227 1.61 -16.18 7.48
C GLU A 227 2.72 -17.15 7.03
N ASN A 228 3.95 -16.66 6.89
CA ASN A 228 5.11 -17.55 6.82
C ASN A 228 5.85 -17.49 8.14
N ILE A 229 5.42 -18.38 9.02
CA ILE A 229 6.01 -18.60 10.33
C ILE A 229 7.53 -18.86 10.23
N SER A 230 8.04 -19.35 9.09
CA SER A 230 9.48 -19.56 8.83
C SER A 230 10.32 -18.28 8.82
N LEU A 231 9.70 -17.10 8.70
CA LEU A 231 10.40 -15.80 8.72
C LEU A 231 10.50 -15.20 10.13
N LEU A 232 9.82 -15.78 11.13
CA LEU A 232 10.10 -15.51 12.55
C LEU A 232 11.40 -16.23 12.93
N ASN A 233 12.53 -15.61 12.60
CA ASN A 233 13.86 -16.12 12.98
C ASN A 233 14.24 -15.80 14.44
N ASN A 234 13.44 -14.97 15.13
CA ASN A 234 13.65 -14.61 16.53
C ASN A 234 12.94 -15.58 17.46
N ASP A 235 13.19 -16.87 17.26
CA ASP A 235 12.82 -17.83 18.25
C ASP A 235 13.89 -18.88 18.40
N SER A 236 14.82 -18.59 19.30
CA SER A 236 15.64 -19.63 19.88
C SER A 236 14.80 -20.74 20.54
N ASN A 237 13.47 -20.57 20.74
CA ASN A 237 12.65 -21.54 21.45
C ASN A 237 11.30 -21.95 20.81
N PHE A 238 10.52 -21.13 20.11
CA PHE A 238 9.15 -21.52 19.72
C PHE A 238 9.00 -22.09 18.30
N ILE A 239 9.61 -21.47 17.29
CA ILE A 239 9.42 -21.92 15.88
C ILE A 239 10.61 -22.72 15.35
N THR A 240 11.82 -22.48 15.84
CA THR A 240 13.00 -23.24 15.45
C THR A 240 13.64 -23.92 16.66
N SER A 241 13.41 -25.22 16.78
CA SER A 241 14.44 -26.19 17.15
C SER A 241 14.72 -26.57 18.61
N SER A 242 13.77 -26.49 19.54
CA SER A 242 13.83 -27.37 20.74
C SER A 242 12.45 -27.55 21.35
N THR A 243 11.77 -26.46 21.70
CA THR A 243 10.49 -26.53 22.41
C THR A 243 9.38 -27.10 21.53
N ALA A 244 9.25 -26.69 20.26
CA ALA A 244 8.31 -27.34 19.33
C ALA A 244 8.59 -28.84 19.15
N ARG A 245 9.88 -29.24 19.15
CA ARG A 245 10.29 -30.66 19.09
C ARG A 245 9.96 -31.39 20.40
N THR A 246 10.09 -30.73 21.54
CA THR A 246 9.64 -31.25 22.84
C THR A 246 8.11 -31.32 22.93
N SER A 247 7.38 -30.41 22.29
CA SER A 247 5.90 -30.41 22.27
C SER A 247 5.30 -31.56 21.47
N ILE A 248 6.01 -32.05 20.44
CA ILE A 248 5.63 -33.26 19.70
C ILE A 248 6.27 -34.55 20.25
N SER A 249 7.08 -34.44 21.30
CA SER A 249 7.66 -35.59 21.97
C SER A 249 6.56 -36.32 22.75
N GLU A 250 6.00 -37.36 22.13
CA GLU A 250 5.07 -38.29 22.76
C GLU A 250 5.79 -39.59 23.13
N ASN A 251 5.32 -40.27 24.19
CA ASN A 251 5.84 -41.57 24.58
C ASN A 251 4.99 -42.68 23.94
N VAL A 252 5.26 -42.97 22.67
CA VAL A 252 4.60 -44.04 21.91
C VAL A 252 5.50 -45.27 21.91
N LEU A 253 4.96 -46.42 22.32
CA LEU A 253 5.71 -47.68 22.31
C LEU A 253 6.21 -48.00 20.90
N GLY A 254 7.52 -48.05 20.74
CA GLY A 254 8.18 -48.51 19.52
C GLY A 254 8.53 -47.46 18.49
N LEU A 255 8.17 -46.20 18.73
CA LEU A 255 8.66 -45.06 17.97
C LEU A 255 9.53 -44.21 18.88
N SER A 256 10.66 -43.76 18.35
CA SER A 256 11.52 -42.76 18.97
C SER A 256 11.48 -41.51 18.13
N TYR A 257 11.24 -40.37 18.77
CA TYR A 257 11.40 -39.07 18.13
C TYR A 257 12.71 -38.45 18.63
N ASP A 258 13.65 -38.22 17.72
CA ASP A 258 14.91 -37.56 18.03
C ASP A 258 14.70 -36.05 18.08
N ASN A 259 14.71 -35.50 19.29
CA ASN A 259 14.52 -34.07 19.54
C ASN A 259 15.74 -33.20 19.15
N VAL A 260 16.81 -33.79 18.60
CA VAL A 260 17.94 -33.09 18.01
C VAL A 260 17.81 -33.04 16.48
N SER A 261 17.60 -34.20 15.84
CA SER A 261 17.49 -34.28 14.36
C SER A 261 16.08 -34.01 13.81
N GLY A 262 15.04 -34.09 14.64
CA GLY A 262 13.64 -33.95 14.24
C GLY A 262 13.08 -35.17 13.50
N VAL A 263 13.77 -36.32 13.57
CA VAL A 263 13.37 -37.56 12.88
C VAL A 263 12.51 -38.42 13.80
N LEU A 264 11.37 -38.89 13.28
CA LEU A 264 10.61 -39.98 13.88
C LEU A 264 11.13 -41.31 13.31
N SER A 265 11.66 -42.18 14.17
CA SER A 265 12.19 -43.49 13.80
C SER A 265 11.56 -44.60 14.64
N LEU A 266 11.74 -45.85 14.24
CA LEU A 266 11.47 -46.98 15.14
C LEU A 266 12.53 -47.00 16.24
N ASP A 267 12.13 -47.34 17.46
CA ASP A 267 13.09 -47.71 18.50
C ASP A 267 13.85 -48.95 18.02
N GLY A 268 15.19 -48.91 18.07
CA GLY A 268 16.05 -49.99 17.56
C GLY A 268 15.82 -51.35 18.24
N SER A 269 15.15 -51.35 19.40
CA SER A 269 14.76 -52.56 20.14
C SER A 269 13.31 -52.98 19.86
N TYR A 270 12.54 -52.15 19.16
CA TYR A 270 11.14 -52.41 18.90
C TYR A 270 10.96 -53.13 17.56
N ASN A 271 10.76 -54.42 17.66
CA ASN A 271 10.20 -55.20 16.57
C ASN A 271 8.72 -54.83 16.45
N ILE A 272 8.30 -54.22 15.33
CA ILE A 272 6.88 -54.07 14.99
C ILE A 272 6.24 -55.46 15.17
N PRO A 273 5.29 -55.64 16.11
CA PRO A 273 4.75 -56.95 16.43
C PRO A 273 4.24 -57.64 15.17
N LEU A 274 4.99 -58.65 14.74
CA LEU A 274 4.66 -59.54 13.64
C LEU A 274 3.57 -60.54 14.07
N THR A 275 2.56 -60.11 14.84
CA THR A 275 1.36 -60.94 15.09
C THR A 275 0.56 -61.12 13.77
N ALA A 276 0.98 -60.47 12.69
CA ALA A 276 0.69 -60.82 11.30
C ALA A 276 1.97 -61.21 10.51
N SER A 277 2.87 -62.02 11.07
CA SER A 277 4.12 -62.43 10.42
C SER A 277 3.85 -63.30 9.21
N THR A 278 4.28 -62.84 8.03
CA THR A 278 4.31 -63.64 6.80
C THR A 278 5.13 -64.92 6.97
N THR A 279 6.10 -64.97 7.89
CA THR A 279 6.92 -66.16 8.12
C THR A 279 6.13 -67.31 8.75
N ALA A 280 5.25 -67.02 9.71
CA ALA A 280 4.40 -68.06 10.33
C ALA A 280 3.35 -68.57 9.34
N TRP A 281 2.81 -67.68 8.50
CA TRP A 281 1.92 -68.05 7.40
C TRP A 281 2.62 -68.90 6.34
N ASN A 282 3.86 -68.57 5.97
CA ASN A 282 4.64 -69.36 5.03
C ASN A 282 4.95 -70.75 5.61
N THR A 283 5.35 -70.87 6.89
CA THR A 283 5.58 -72.18 7.52
C THR A 283 4.31 -73.04 7.57
N PHE A 284 3.15 -72.43 7.82
CA PHE A 284 1.86 -73.12 7.79
C PHE A 284 1.46 -73.55 6.37
N TYR A 285 1.70 -72.71 5.36
CA TYR A 285 1.42 -73.01 3.95
C TYR A 285 2.35 -74.12 3.42
N ASP A 286 3.66 -74.01 3.68
CA ASP A 286 4.67 -74.92 3.16
C ASP A 286 4.71 -76.25 3.90
N THR A 287 4.51 -76.23 5.23
CA THR A 287 4.63 -77.41 6.10
C THR A 287 3.51 -77.50 7.15
N PRO A 288 2.23 -77.57 6.74
CA PRO A 288 1.11 -77.67 7.67
C PRO A 288 1.22 -78.90 8.59
N SER A 289 1.93 -79.94 8.13
CA SER A 289 2.22 -81.16 8.88
C SER A 289 3.03 -80.97 10.16
N THR A 290 3.76 -79.86 10.28
CA THR A 290 4.55 -79.55 11.47
C THR A 290 3.75 -78.75 12.51
N THR A 291 2.64 -78.14 12.10
CA THR A 291 1.79 -77.29 12.95
C THR A 291 0.48 -77.99 13.37
N ILE A 292 -0.09 -78.83 12.50
CA ILE A 292 -1.35 -79.54 12.76
C ILE A 292 -1.07 -81.01 13.09
N ALA A 293 -1.35 -81.40 14.33
CA ALA A 293 -1.39 -82.80 14.73
C ALA A 293 -2.67 -83.49 14.20
N LEU A 294 -2.53 -84.71 13.67
CA LEU A 294 -3.65 -85.51 13.21
C LEU A 294 -4.05 -86.56 14.25
N GLY A 295 -5.32 -86.97 14.22
CA GLY A 295 -5.85 -88.07 15.03
C GLY A 295 -5.45 -89.46 14.49
N THR A 296 -5.79 -90.51 15.23
CA THR A 296 -5.52 -91.90 14.87
C THR A 296 -6.16 -92.27 13.53
N GLY A 297 -5.39 -92.96 12.68
CA GLY A 297 -5.83 -93.40 11.35
C GLY A 297 -5.66 -92.37 10.23
N LEU A 298 -5.16 -91.16 10.53
CA LEU A 298 -4.79 -90.14 9.55
C LEU A 298 -3.30 -89.84 9.62
N ALA A 299 -2.67 -89.63 8.47
CA ALA A 299 -1.27 -89.26 8.36
C ALA A 299 -1.09 -88.18 7.30
N TRP A 300 -0.10 -87.30 7.50
CA TRP A 300 0.39 -86.42 6.45
C TRP A 300 1.24 -87.22 5.46
N ASN A 301 1.08 -86.96 4.17
CA ASN A 301 2.01 -87.48 3.16
C ASN A 301 3.19 -86.51 2.93
N SER A 302 4.15 -86.93 2.10
CA SER A 302 5.30 -86.08 1.73
C SER A 302 4.95 -84.82 0.94
N GLY A 303 3.72 -84.72 0.44
CA GLY A 303 3.17 -83.54 -0.23
C GLY A 303 2.31 -82.66 0.69
N ASN A 304 2.35 -82.87 2.02
CA ASN A 304 1.59 -82.12 3.00
C ASN A 304 0.06 -82.11 2.77
N THR A 305 -0.49 -83.24 2.32
CA THR A 305 -1.94 -83.50 2.33
C THR A 305 -2.27 -84.65 3.30
N ILE A 306 -3.48 -84.63 3.88
CA ILE A 306 -3.96 -85.67 4.80
C ILE A 306 -4.43 -86.89 4.01
N GLN A 307 -3.98 -88.07 4.43
CA GLN A 307 -4.39 -89.37 3.89
C GLN A 307 -4.67 -90.36 5.03
N ALA A 308 -5.21 -91.53 4.70
CA ALA A 308 -5.29 -92.62 5.67
C ALA A 308 -3.88 -93.08 6.06
N ALA A 309 -3.66 -93.32 7.35
CA ALA A 309 -2.40 -93.84 7.86
C ALA A 309 -2.18 -95.29 7.36
N SER A 310 -0.92 -95.72 7.29
CA SER A 310 -0.58 -97.10 6.93
C SER A 310 -1.31 -98.09 7.84
N GLY A 311 -2.04 -99.04 7.25
CA GLY A 311 -2.85 -100.03 7.97
C GLY A 311 -4.25 -99.56 8.37
N TYR A 312 -4.64 -98.32 8.03
CA TYR A 312 -6.01 -97.82 8.14
C TYR A 312 -6.62 -97.66 6.74
N ASN A 313 -7.86 -98.12 6.57
CA ASN A 313 -8.61 -97.94 5.34
C ASN A 313 -9.73 -96.92 5.57
N ILE A 314 -10.00 -96.07 4.56
CA ILE A 314 -11.24 -95.29 4.50
C ILE A 314 -12.36 -96.30 4.19
N PRO A 315 -13.37 -96.50 5.07
CA PRO A 315 -14.41 -97.49 4.83
C PRO A 315 -15.19 -97.18 3.54
N LEU A 316 -15.12 -98.08 2.56
CA LEU A 316 -15.89 -98.02 1.30
C LEU A 316 -17.29 -98.66 1.42
N THR A 317 -17.77 -98.91 2.64
CA THR A 317 -19.00 -99.67 2.94
C THR A 317 -20.32 -98.96 2.54
N ALA A 318 -20.26 -97.93 1.69
CA ALA A 318 -21.42 -97.43 0.98
C ALA A 318 -21.30 -97.78 -0.51
N SER A 319 -21.80 -98.97 -0.89
CA SER A 319 -22.08 -99.40 -2.27
C SER A 319 -20.92 -99.90 -3.15
N SER A 320 -20.47 -101.15 -2.96
CA SER A 320 -19.89 -101.96 -4.06
C SER A 320 -19.89 -103.47 -3.81
N THR A 321 -19.96 -103.93 -2.56
CA THR A 321 -19.83 -105.36 -2.25
C THR A 321 -21.09 -106.17 -2.55
N ASP A 322 -22.28 -105.60 -2.36
CA ASP A 322 -23.56 -106.32 -2.59
C ASP A 322 -23.78 -106.66 -4.07
N TRP A 323 -23.19 -105.90 -4.99
CA TRP A 323 -23.32 -106.10 -6.44
C TRP A 323 -22.48 -107.27 -6.98
N GLN A 324 -21.40 -107.66 -6.30
CA GLN A 324 -20.48 -108.69 -6.80
C GLN A 324 -21.05 -110.12 -6.67
N THR A 325 -21.97 -110.33 -5.71
CA THR A 325 -22.59 -111.64 -5.44
C THR A 325 -23.55 -112.07 -6.56
N ALA A 326 -24.24 -111.12 -7.20
CA ALA A 326 -25.21 -111.40 -8.27
C ALA A 326 -24.55 -111.85 -9.60
N PHE A 327 -23.34 -111.36 -9.90
CA PHE A 327 -22.60 -111.74 -11.12
C PHE A 327 -21.96 -113.13 -11.06
N SER A 328 -21.81 -113.72 -9.87
CA SER A 328 -21.07 -114.96 -9.67
C SER A 328 -21.94 -116.24 -9.78
N TRP A 329 -23.26 -116.12 -10.03
CA TRP A 329 -24.18 -117.28 -10.05
C TRP A 329 -24.33 -117.96 -11.42
N GLY A 330 -23.65 -117.48 -12.46
CA GLY A 330 -23.57 -118.13 -13.77
C GLY A 330 -24.90 -118.23 -14.53
N ASN A 331 -24.92 -119.01 -15.62
CA ASN A 331 -26.10 -119.22 -16.45
C ASN A 331 -27.02 -120.30 -15.87
N HIS A 332 -28.16 -119.89 -15.29
CA HIS A 332 -29.13 -120.77 -14.63
C HIS A 332 -29.95 -121.67 -15.57
N ALA A 333 -29.94 -121.45 -16.89
CA ALA A 333 -30.63 -122.32 -17.84
C ALA A 333 -29.99 -123.71 -17.94
N SER A 334 -28.69 -123.82 -17.65
CA SER A 334 -27.88 -125.03 -17.78
C SER A 334 -28.05 -126.02 -16.61
N ALA A 335 -28.62 -125.57 -15.50
CA ALA A 335 -28.64 -126.33 -14.26
C ALA A 335 -29.91 -127.17 -14.06
N ASN A 336 -30.80 -127.19 -15.07
CA ASN A 336 -31.92 -128.12 -15.16
C ASN A 336 -32.83 -128.12 -13.92
N TYR A 337 -32.97 -126.98 -13.24
CA TYR A 337 -33.64 -126.84 -11.94
C TYR A 337 -35.14 -127.20 -11.95
N LEU A 338 -35.76 -127.31 -13.12
CA LEU A 338 -37.17 -127.68 -13.27
C LEU A 338 -37.26 -129.06 -13.94
N THR A 339 -37.20 -130.13 -13.14
CA THR A 339 -37.25 -131.52 -13.62
C THR A 339 -38.66 -132.12 -13.64
N SER A 340 -39.60 -131.51 -12.90
CA SER A 340 -41.04 -131.79 -12.98
C SER A 340 -41.83 -130.60 -12.43
N TYR A 341 -42.87 -130.17 -13.12
CA TYR A 341 -43.78 -129.12 -12.67
C TYR A 341 -45.22 -129.53 -12.98
N SER A 342 -46.11 -129.39 -11.98
CA SER A 342 -47.55 -129.49 -12.18
C SER A 342 -48.08 -128.07 -12.31
N GLU A 343 -48.59 -127.76 -13.49
CA GLU A 343 -49.23 -126.48 -13.80
C GLU A 343 -50.54 -126.36 -13.00
N THR A 344 -50.76 -125.21 -12.36
CA THR A 344 -51.92 -124.94 -11.49
C THR A 344 -52.70 -123.68 -11.87
N ASP A 345 -52.30 -122.94 -12.91
CA ASP A 345 -53.06 -121.84 -13.47
C ASP A 345 -54.39 -122.37 -14.01
N PRO A 346 -55.52 -122.03 -13.38
CA PRO A 346 -56.82 -122.52 -13.79
C PRO A 346 -57.17 -122.12 -15.23
N VAL A 347 -56.62 -121.00 -15.73
CA VAL A 347 -56.86 -120.51 -17.09
C VAL A 347 -56.15 -121.40 -18.10
N TRP A 348 -54.91 -121.79 -17.84
CA TRP A 348 -54.16 -122.69 -18.73
C TRP A 348 -54.71 -124.12 -18.69
N MET A 349 -55.11 -124.61 -17.52
CA MET A 349 -55.79 -125.90 -17.37
C MET A 349 -57.11 -125.94 -18.16
N ALA A 350 -57.92 -124.87 -18.09
CA ALA A 350 -59.17 -124.78 -18.85
C ALA A 350 -58.92 -124.68 -20.37
N ALA A 351 -57.96 -123.85 -20.79
CA ALA A 351 -57.62 -123.70 -22.20
C ALA A 351 -57.05 -125.00 -22.79
N SER A 352 -56.08 -125.61 -22.12
CA SER A 352 -55.39 -126.84 -22.57
C SER A 352 -56.34 -128.03 -22.77
N SER A 353 -57.45 -128.11 -22.01
CA SER A 353 -58.47 -129.16 -22.15
C SER A 353 -59.20 -129.16 -23.51
N THR A 354 -59.14 -128.05 -24.26
CA THR A 354 -59.67 -127.94 -25.63
C THR A 354 -58.64 -128.20 -26.72
N TYR A 355 -57.36 -128.34 -26.36
CA TYR A 355 -56.32 -128.76 -27.29
C TYR A 355 -56.30 -130.29 -27.35
N LEU A 356 -56.47 -130.85 -28.55
CA LEU A 356 -56.32 -132.28 -28.77
C LEU A 356 -54.85 -132.65 -28.56
N ALA A 357 -54.57 -133.49 -27.57
CA ALA A 357 -53.24 -134.10 -27.41
C ALA A 357 -52.84 -134.80 -28.73
N THR A 358 -51.55 -134.75 -29.07
CA THR A 358 -51.01 -135.28 -30.34
C THR A 358 -51.41 -136.73 -30.62
N THR A 359 -51.56 -137.55 -29.58
CA THR A 359 -52.05 -138.93 -29.66
C THR A 359 -53.52 -139.03 -30.08
N THR A 360 -54.38 -138.15 -29.57
CA THR A 360 -55.82 -138.09 -29.91
C THR A 360 -56.04 -137.43 -31.28
N ALA A 361 -55.21 -136.45 -31.65
CA ALA A 361 -55.24 -135.86 -32.99
C ALA A 361 -54.85 -136.88 -34.06
N ALA A 362 -53.87 -137.75 -33.78
CA ALA A 362 -53.41 -138.80 -34.71
C ALA A 362 -54.45 -139.91 -34.96
N SER A 363 -55.41 -140.12 -34.05
CA SER A 363 -56.51 -141.07 -34.26
C SER A 363 -57.78 -140.43 -34.87
N THR A 364 -57.95 -139.11 -34.70
CA THR A 364 -59.14 -138.38 -35.18
C THR A 364 -58.96 -137.83 -36.59
N TYR A 365 -57.75 -137.39 -36.95
CA TYR A 365 -57.47 -136.80 -38.26
C TYR A 365 -56.71 -137.78 -39.17
N LEU A 366 -57.09 -137.81 -40.45
CA LEU A 366 -56.43 -138.63 -41.46
C LEU A 366 -54.98 -138.16 -41.64
N SER A 367 -54.02 -138.97 -41.22
CA SER A 367 -52.60 -138.65 -41.39
C SER A 367 -52.15 -138.86 -42.83
N GLN A 368 -51.10 -138.17 -43.25
CA GLN A 368 -50.52 -138.28 -44.60
C GLN A 368 -50.11 -139.73 -44.93
N ALA A 369 -49.75 -140.54 -43.93
CA ALA A 369 -49.45 -141.96 -44.08
C ALA A 369 -50.70 -142.81 -44.37
N ASN A 370 -51.85 -142.49 -43.76
CA ASN A 370 -53.10 -143.23 -43.95
C ASN A 370 -53.84 -142.80 -45.25
N ALA A 371 -53.60 -141.58 -45.72
CA ALA A 371 -54.12 -141.10 -47.00
C ALA A 371 -53.54 -141.88 -48.19
N ALA A 372 -52.28 -142.32 -48.11
CA ALA A 372 -51.60 -143.03 -49.19
C ALA A 372 -52.13 -144.45 -49.46
N SER A 373 -52.80 -145.08 -48.49
CA SER A 373 -53.45 -146.39 -48.66
C SER A 373 -54.94 -146.28 -49.04
N THR A 374 -55.57 -145.12 -48.81
CA THR A 374 -57.02 -144.91 -49.01
C THR A 374 -57.32 -144.22 -50.33
N TYR A 375 -56.45 -143.32 -50.80
CA TYR A 375 -56.64 -142.54 -52.02
C TYR A 375 -55.55 -142.82 -53.06
N LEU A 376 -55.91 -142.75 -54.34
CA LEU A 376 -54.96 -142.85 -55.46
C LEU A 376 -54.00 -141.65 -55.42
N THR A 377 -52.69 -141.89 -55.24
CA THR A 377 -51.68 -140.84 -55.26
C THR A 377 -50.97 -140.77 -56.61
N GLN A 378 -50.28 -139.67 -56.88
CA GLN A 378 -49.53 -139.47 -58.13
C GLN A 378 -48.49 -140.59 -58.39
N ALA A 379 -47.92 -141.18 -57.35
CA ALA A 379 -46.92 -142.25 -57.47
C ALA A 379 -47.50 -143.59 -57.94
N ASN A 380 -48.67 -143.99 -57.41
CA ASN A 380 -49.37 -145.22 -57.80
C ASN A 380 -50.23 -145.03 -59.06
N ALA A 381 -50.49 -143.80 -59.49
CA ALA A 381 -51.03 -143.54 -60.83
C ALA A 381 -50.06 -144.01 -61.94
N VAL A 382 -48.74 -143.90 -61.73
CA VAL A 382 -47.72 -144.31 -62.73
C VAL A 382 -47.67 -145.82 -62.95
N SER A 383 -48.00 -146.63 -61.94
CA SER A 383 -48.11 -148.09 -62.11
C SER A 383 -49.48 -148.55 -62.60
N THR A 384 -50.50 -147.69 -62.49
CA THR A 384 -51.89 -148.03 -62.82
C THR A 384 -52.28 -147.55 -64.21
N TYR A 385 -51.68 -146.44 -64.68
CA TYR A 385 -51.93 -145.83 -65.98
C TYR A 385 -50.63 -145.73 -66.78
N LEU A 386 -50.69 -146.05 -68.08
CA LEU A 386 -49.56 -145.96 -68.99
C LEU A 386 -49.24 -144.48 -69.29
N SER A 387 -47.96 -144.08 -69.22
CA SER A 387 -47.57 -142.67 -69.42
C SER A 387 -47.66 -142.27 -70.90
N LEU A 388 -47.94 -140.98 -71.17
CA LEU A 388 -48.02 -140.46 -72.55
C LEU A 388 -46.69 -140.59 -73.31
N ALA A 389 -45.57 -140.54 -72.59
CA ALA A 389 -44.24 -140.76 -73.17
C ALA A 389 -44.06 -142.22 -73.58
N ASP A 390 -44.47 -143.18 -72.74
CA ASP A 390 -44.41 -144.60 -73.08
C ASP A 390 -45.36 -144.93 -74.24
N TRP A 391 -46.52 -144.27 -74.29
CA TRP A 391 -47.45 -144.36 -75.41
C TRP A 391 -46.78 -143.96 -76.73
N ASN A 392 -46.03 -142.85 -76.76
CA ASN A 392 -45.27 -142.41 -77.95
C ASN A 392 -44.16 -143.40 -78.38
N THR A 393 -43.60 -144.22 -77.47
CA THR A 393 -42.55 -145.19 -77.81
C THR A 393 -43.05 -146.50 -78.43
N THR A 394 -44.36 -146.70 -78.50
CA THR A 394 -44.90 -147.93 -79.08
C THR A 394 -44.93 -147.82 -80.62
N THR A 395 -44.10 -148.58 -81.33
CA THR A 395 -44.04 -148.58 -82.81
C THR A 395 -45.07 -149.51 -83.45
N THR A 396 -46.08 -149.96 -82.70
CA THR A 396 -47.15 -150.84 -83.18
C THR A 396 -48.48 -150.25 -82.73
N ASP A 397 -49.18 -149.62 -83.67
CA ASP A 397 -50.47 -148.99 -83.42
C ASP A 397 -51.53 -150.07 -83.17
N ALA A 398 -51.97 -150.16 -81.90
CA ALA A 398 -52.98 -151.09 -81.41
C ALA A 398 -54.41 -150.49 -81.47
N LEU A 399 -54.59 -149.32 -82.11
CA LEU A 399 -55.88 -148.69 -82.37
C LEU A 399 -55.98 -148.23 -83.85
N THR A 400 -56.63 -149.05 -84.67
CA THR A 400 -56.83 -148.92 -86.13
C THR A 400 -57.38 -147.55 -86.58
N GLU A 401 -56.56 -146.70 -87.24
CA GLU A 401 -56.89 -145.85 -88.41
C GLU A 401 -55.95 -144.62 -88.54
N GLY A 402 -54.90 -144.79 -89.36
CA GLY A 402 -54.35 -143.69 -90.18
C GLY A 402 -53.11 -142.98 -89.64
N ILE A 403 -51.96 -143.40 -90.18
CA ILE A 403 -50.65 -142.72 -90.26
C ILE A 403 -49.88 -142.46 -88.94
N THR A 404 -49.18 -143.51 -88.48
CA THR A 404 -47.95 -143.53 -87.65
C THR A 404 -47.99 -142.84 -86.28
N ASN A 405 -47.71 -143.63 -85.24
CA ASN A 405 -47.10 -143.18 -83.99
C ASN A 405 -45.78 -142.43 -84.25
N LYS A 406 -45.55 -141.34 -83.51
CA LYS A 406 -44.28 -140.65 -83.34
C LYS A 406 -43.77 -140.85 -81.92
#